data_AF-V4L6R3-F1
#
_entry.id   AF-V4L6R3-F1
#
_cell.length_a   1.000
_cell.length_b   1.000
_cell.length_c   1.000
_cell.angle_alpha   90.00
_cell.angle_beta   90.00
_cell.angle_gamma   90.00
#
_symmetry.space_group_name_H-M   'P 1'
#
loop_
_entity.id
_entity.type
_entity.pdbx_description
1 polymer ?
#
loop_
_entity_poly.entity_id
_entity_poly.type
_entity_poly.pdbx_seq_one_letter_code
_entity_poly.pdbx_strand_id
1 'polypeptide(L)'
;MTGRAEENVQPNCLELKAKMQSNGHELASSLSMELEEESQRKETEKRAKGRDREMLMLRQFQISTFELFQSPKQPGCSSSRSVPLPRTRFYRSSDFRAMADTSGNGGTNVGKLYLGMDFGTSGARFTVIDEQGEIRAQGKREYPRFMREESMDWASSWKATLFSLLEDIPITVRSLVSSISLDGTSATTLILNSESGEVLCQPFLYNQSCPDALPEVKSIAPANHTVCSGSSTLCKLVSWWNLKLPKRESAVLLHQADWLLWLLHGRLGVSDYNNALKVGYDPESESYPSWLLSQPYSHLLPMVQAPGTSIGNLKEIIRRQFGFPDDCIVCTGTTDSIAAFLAARATEPGKAVTSLGSTLAIKLLSTKRVDDARYGVYSHRLDDKWLVGGASNTGGAILRQLFSDEQLERLSREIDPTVASSLDYYPLQSSGERFPVADPNLAPRLLPRPESDVEYLHGILESIARIESITRNKNDGYETQQF
;
A
#
# COMPACT_ATOMS: atom_id res chain seq x y z
N MET A 1 -24.62 14.30 68.32
CA MET A 1 -24.77 15.42 69.27
C MET A 1 -23.40 16.02 69.58
N THR A 2 -23.35 17.24 70.10
CA THR A 2 -22.20 18.16 70.14
C THR A 2 -21.55 18.30 71.53
N GLY A 3 -20.29 18.79 71.57
CA GLY A 3 -19.56 19.26 72.78
C GLY A 3 -18.38 18.35 73.15
N ARG A 4 -17.09 18.76 73.21
CA ARG A 4 -16.39 19.89 73.90
C ARG A 4 -16.51 19.84 75.44
N ALA A 5 -15.47 20.11 76.25
CA ALA A 5 -14.00 20.27 76.05
C ALA A 5 -13.32 20.31 77.46
N GLU A 6 -11.98 20.22 77.57
CA GLU A 6 -11.11 20.98 78.52
C GLU A 6 -9.63 20.49 78.56
N GLU A 7 -8.77 21.16 79.35
CA GLU A 7 -7.29 21.18 79.30
C GLU A 7 -6.64 20.93 80.72
N ASN A 8 -5.35 21.11 81.06
CA ASN A 8 -4.16 21.61 80.35
C ASN A 8 -2.81 21.10 80.99
N VAL A 9 -1.90 20.55 80.16
CA VAL A 9 -0.41 20.70 80.16
C VAL A 9 0.52 20.37 81.39
N GLN A 10 1.35 19.33 81.16
CA GLN A 10 2.83 19.15 81.40
C GLN A 10 3.49 19.15 82.81
N PRO A 11 4.68 18.51 82.92
CA PRO A 11 5.95 19.28 82.82
C PRO A 11 7.13 18.64 82.03
N ASN A 12 7.90 19.52 81.34
CA ASN A 12 9.38 19.55 81.11
C ASN A 12 10.17 18.28 80.65
N CYS A 13 10.78 18.12 79.46
CA CYS A 13 11.02 18.94 78.24
C CYS A 13 12.35 19.73 78.04
N LEU A 14 13.35 19.70 78.94
CA LEU A 14 14.63 20.43 78.73
C LEU A 14 15.88 19.54 78.52
N GLU A 15 16.21 18.60 79.39
CA GLU A 15 17.48 17.84 79.27
C GLU A 15 17.48 16.80 78.14
N LEU A 16 16.33 16.18 77.85
CA LEU A 16 16.18 15.23 76.73
C LEU A 16 16.34 15.90 75.36
N LYS A 17 15.98 17.18 75.21
CA LYS A 17 16.15 17.90 73.93
C LYS A 17 17.63 18.15 73.61
N ALA A 18 18.46 18.49 74.59
CA ALA A 18 19.88 18.75 74.36
C ALA A 18 20.64 17.52 73.84
N LYS A 19 20.39 16.33 74.44
CA LYS A 19 21.01 15.07 73.98
C LYS A 19 20.46 14.55 72.65
N MET A 20 19.20 14.83 72.31
CA MET A 20 18.67 14.50 70.99
C MET A 20 19.16 15.46 69.89
N GLN A 21 19.48 16.71 70.23
CA GLN A 21 19.97 17.70 69.27
C GLN A 21 21.43 17.47 68.83
N SER A 22 22.34 16.99 69.70
CA SER A 22 23.71 16.67 69.26
C SER A 22 23.74 15.46 68.32
N ASN A 23 23.09 14.36 68.71
CA ASN A 23 23.03 13.15 67.88
C ASN A 23 22.23 13.39 66.59
N GLY A 24 21.21 14.25 66.63
CA GLY A 24 20.47 14.68 65.44
C GLY A 24 21.33 15.47 64.46
N HIS A 25 22.28 16.29 64.94
CA HIS A 25 23.20 17.03 64.07
C HIS A 25 24.24 16.12 63.40
N GLU A 26 24.78 15.12 64.11
CA GLU A 26 25.71 14.13 63.52
C GLU A 26 24.99 13.22 62.49
N LEU A 27 23.79 12.73 62.81
CA LEU A 27 22.97 11.95 61.87
C LEU A 27 22.52 12.77 60.65
N ALA A 28 22.12 14.03 60.83
CA ALA A 28 21.78 14.90 59.72
C ALA A 28 23.00 15.23 58.85
N SER A 29 24.18 15.46 59.44
CA SER A 29 25.42 15.67 58.69
C SER A 29 25.82 14.42 57.90
N SER A 30 25.65 13.23 58.47
CA SER A 30 25.92 11.96 57.79
C SER A 30 24.96 11.73 56.62
N LEU A 31 23.64 11.91 56.82
CA LEU A 31 22.67 11.78 55.73
C LEU A 31 22.83 12.87 54.66
N SER A 32 23.19 14.10 55.03
CA SER A 32 23.46 15.16 54.04
C SER A 32 24.69 14.82 53.18
N MET A 33 25.76 14.27 53.77
CA MET A 33 26.90 13.78 52.98
C MET A 33 26.51 12.62 52.05
N GLU A 34 25.77 11.62 52.53
CA GLU A 34 25.32 10.50 51.69
C GLU A 34 24.39 10.94 50.55
N LEU A 35 23.51 11.91 50.80
CA LEU A 35 22.61 12.48 49.79
C LEU A 35 23.34 13.39 48.79
N GLU A 36 24.40 14.09 49.20
CA GLU A 36 25.28 14.84 48.29
C GLU A 36 26.12 13.90 47.40
N GLU A 37 26.65 12.79 47.94
CA GLU A 37 27.31 11.74 47.16
C GLU A 37 26.36 11.08 46.15
N GLU A 38 25.12 10.77 46.54
CA GLU A 38 24.14 10.14 45.65
C GLU A 38 23.63 11.12 44.57
N SER A 39 23.55 12.42 44.88
CA SER A 39 23.20 13.47 43.92
C SER A 39 24.31 13.65 42.87
N GLN A 40 25.57 13.72 43.29
CA GLN A 40 26.72 13.83 42.38
C GLN A 40 26.88 12.58 41.48
N ARG A 41 26.56 11.38 41.97
CA ARG A 41 26.49 10.16 41.13
C ARG A 41 25.41 10.20 40.07
N LYS A 42 24.25 10.80 40.36
CA LYS A 42 23.13 10.91 39.41
C LYS A 42 23.31 12.04 38.40
N GLU A 43 24.11 13.06 38.69
CA GLU A 43 24.11 14.28 37.88
C GLU A 43 24.78 14.13 36.51
N THR A 44 25.97 13.52 36.41
CA THR A 44 26.87 13.84 35.27
C THR A 44 27.43 12.69 34.44
N GLU A 45 27.22 11.42 34.80
CA GLU A 45 27.27 10.31 33.82
C GLU A 45 25.94 10.01 33.10
N LYS A 46 25.05 11.01 33.24
CA LYS A 46 24.47 11.85 32.17
C LYS A 46 25.46 12.32 31.05
N ARG A 47 26.64 11.68 30.92
CA ARG A 47 27.42 11.55 29.68
C ARG A 47 26.77 10.42 28.90
N ALA A 48 25.73 10.68 28.12
CA ALA A 48 25.87 11.23 26.76
C ALA A 48 26.70 10.35 25.79
N LYS A 49 27.75 9.64 26.24
CA LYS A 49 28.50 8.66 25.45
C LYS A 49 27.65 7.47 25.00
N GLY A 50 26.56 7.16 25.70
CA GLY A 50 25.56 6.20 25.21
C GLY A 50 24.85 6.66 23.92
N ARG A 51 24.63 7.97 23.76
CA ARG A 51 23.98 8.53 22.55
C ARG A 51 24.91 8.57 21.35
N ASP A 52 26.21 8.74 21.56
CA ASP A 52 27.21 8.77 20.48
C ASP A 52 27.52 7.37 19.90
N ARG A 53 27.19 6.27 20.60
CA ARG A 53 27.65 4.92 20.23
C ARG A 53 26.62 4.08 19.47
N GLU A 54 25.33 4.25 19.72
CA GLU A 54 24.27 3.51 19.00
C GLU A 54 23.81 4.20 17.71
N MET A 55 23.64 5.53 17.71
CA MET A 55 23.13 6.25 16.53
C MET A 55 24.11 6.26 15.35
N LEU A 56 25.40 5.98 15.59
CA LEU A 56 26.47 6.09 14.59
C LEU A 56 26.88 4.76 13.92
N MET A 57 26.54 3.59 14.51
CA MET A 57 27.06 2.29 14.04
C MET A 57 26.04 1.42 13.27
N LEU A 58 24.73 1.53 13.53
CA LEU A 58 23.71 0.79 12.75
C LEU A 58 23.13 1.58 11.57
N ARG A 59 23.74 2.73 11.23
CA ARG A 59 23.63 3.36 9.89
C ARG A 59 24.52 2.68 8.84
N GLN A 60 25.08 1.49 9.12
CA GLN A 60 25.90 0.76 8.16
C GLN A 60 25.06 -0.16 7.26
N PHE A 61 24.98 0.27 5.99
CA PHE A 61 24.75 -0.56 4.79
C PHE A 61 23.47 -1.39 4.69
N GLN A 62 22.45 -0.80 4.06
CA GLN A 62 21.82 -1.42 2.89
C GLN A 62 21.27 -0.36 1.93
N ILE A 63 22.11 0.05 0.96
CA ILE A 63 21.65 0.70 -0.26
C ILE A 63 21.38 -0.42 -1.26
N SER A 64 20.10 -0.74 -1.49
CA SER A 64 19.71 -1.59 -2.62
C SER A 64 19.76 -0.75 -3.89
N THR A 65 20.71 -1.06 -4.75
CA THR A 65 20.98 -0.36 -6.01
C THR A 65 19.79 -0.41 -6.98
N PHE A 66 19.49 0.74 -7.58
CA PHE A 66 18.66 0.82 -8.78
C PHE A 66 19.33 0.06 -9.95
N GLU A 67 18.55 -0.77 -10.67
CA GLU A 67 18.88 -1.20 -12.03
C GLU A 67 17.75 -0.77 -12.98
N LEU A 68 18.00 0.27 -13.77
CA LEU A 68 17.18 0.70 -14.91
C LEU A 68 18.00 0.48 -16.18
N PHE A 69 17.70 -0.56 -16.95
CA PHE A 69 18.36 -0.79 -18.25
C PHE A 69 17.62 -0.11 -19.40
N GLN A 70 18.42 0.55 -20.25
CA GLN A 70 17.97 1.38 -21.36
C GLN A 70 17.63 0.54 -22.61
N SER A 71 16.64 0.99 -23.39
CA SER A 71 16.37 0.45 -24.72
C SER A 71 17.25 1.12 -25.80
N PRO A 72 17.96 0.36 -26.67
CA PRO A 72 18.69 0.94 -27.80
C PRO A 72 17.76 1.42 -28.93
N LYS A 73 18.19 2.42 -29.71
CA LYS A 73 17.44 3.04 -30.81
C LYS A 73 18.14 2.85 -32.18
N GLN A 74 17.33 2.65 -33.22
CA GLN A 74 17.57 3.02 -34.64
C GLN A 74 18.62 2.16 -35.41
N PRO A 75 18.67 2.18 -36.78
CA PRO A 75 17.93 3.02 -37.74
C PRO A 75 17.09 2.22 -38.78
N GLY A 76 16.43 2.91 -39.72
CA GLY A 76 15.58 2.30 -40.77
C GLY A 76 15.99 2.60 -42.22
N CYS A 77 15.38 1.90 -43.18
CA CYS A 77 15.19 2.36 -44.58
C CYS A 77 14.11 1.55 -45.33
N SER A 78 13.86 1.92 -46.59
CA SER A 78 12.66 1.78 -47.42
C SER A 78 12.28 0.42 -48.06
N SER A 79 10.96 0.29 -48.28
CA SER A 79 10.26 -0.21 -49.50
C SER A 79 10.25 -1.68 -49.98
N SER A 80 9.02 -2.22 -49.97
CA SER A 80 8.32 -2.94 -51.07
C SER A 80 8.26 -4.49 -51.17
N ARG A 81 7.00 -4.96 -51.28
CA ARG A 81 6.43 -6.18 -51.91
C ARG A 81 6.64 -7.61 -51.34
N SER A 82 5.50 -8.30 -51.24
CA SER A 82 5.20 -9.75 -51.35
C SER A 82 5.66 -10.77 -50.27
N VAL A 83 4.66 -11.19 -49.48
CA VAL A 83 4.36 -12.52 -48.89
C VAL A 83 5.06 -13.71 -49.63
N PRO A 84 5.70 -14.69 -48.93
CA PRO A 84 4.99 -15.62 -48.03
C PRO A 84 5.65 -16.01 -46.68
N LEU A 85 4.85 -16.71 -45.86
CA LEU A 85 5.11 -17.19 -44.50
C LEU A 85 6.43 -17.97 -44.33
N PRO A 86 7.15 -17.73 -43.21
CA PRO A 86 7.95 -18.79 -42.60
C PRO A 86 7.81 -18.91 -41.06
N ARG A 87 7.80 -20.17 -40.63
CA ARG A 87 8.22 -20.77 -39.34
C ARG A 87 8.63 -19.85 -38.18
N THR A 88 8.04 -20.16 -37.02
CA THR A 88 8.38 -19.62 -35.68
C THR A 88 9.89 -19.59 -35.40
N ARG A 89 10.44 -18.38 -35.26
CA ARG A 89 11.75 -18.15 -34.63
C ARG A 89 11.56 -17.93 -33.13
N PHE A 90 12.29 -18.69 -32.33
CA PHE A 90 12.45 -18.42 -30.90
C PHE A 90 13.19 -17.07 -30.72
N TYR A 91 12.52 -16.09 -30.11
CA TYR A 91 13.20 -14.94 -29.53
C TYR A 91 13.72 -15.35 -28.14
N ARG A 92 15.06 -15.41 -27.99
CA ARG A 92 15.67 -15.42 -26.67
C ARG A 92 15.55 -14.01 -26.09
N SER A 93 14.75 -13.85 -25.04
CA SER A 93 14.87 -12.70 -24.14
C SER A 93 16.14 -12.87 -23.32
N SER A 94 17.10 -11.96 -23.51
CA SER A 94 18.25 -11.81 -22.63
C SER A 94 17.85 -10.92 -21.46
N ASP A 95 17.54 -11.54 -20.32
CA ASP A 95 17.72 -11.03 -18.95
C ASP A 95 17.18 -12.07 -17.96
N PHE A 96 17.82 -13.23 -17.91
CA PHE A 96 17.54 -14.30 -16.94
C PHE A 96 18.77 -14.52 -16.05
N ARG A 97 18.64 -14.18 -14.76
CA ARG A 97 19.69 -14.39 -13.76
C ARG A 97 19.28 -15.53 -12.82
N ALA A 98 19.39 -16.76 -13.32
CA ALA A 98 19.32 -17.95 -12.46
C ALA A 98 20.65 -18.12 -11.72
N MET A 99 20.65 -17.99 -10.40
CA MET A 99 21.77 -18.47 -9.59
C MET A 99 21.66 -19.98 -9.44
N ALA A 100 22.57 -20.71 -10.08
CA ALA A 100 22.74 -22.14 -9.86
C ALA A 100 23.63 -22.35 -8.63
N ASP A 101 23.03 -22.79 -7.53
CA ASP A 101 23.83 -23.29 -6.40
C ASP A 101 24.46 -24.63 -6.78
N THR A 102 25.75 -24.78 -6.48
CA THR A 102 26.56 -25.95 -6.82
C THR A 102 27.35 -26.40 -5.60
N SER A 103 26.65 -26.95 -4.60
CA SER A 103 27.31 -27.64 -3.49
C SER A 103 26.52 -28.83 -2.91
N GLY A 104 27.22 -29.96 -2.77
CA GLY A 104 27.17 -30.80 -1.56
C GLY A 104 25.88 -31.53 -1.18
N ASN A 105 25.68 -32.71 -1.78
CA ASN A 105 25.08 -33.92 -1.19
C ASN A 105 24.51 -33.80 0.26
N GLY A 106 23.25 -33.41 0.35
CA GLY A 106 22.42 -33.48 1.55
C GLY A 106 20.96 -33.38 1.14
N GLY A 107 20.07 -34.15 1.76
CA GLY A 107 18.64 -34.13 1.44
C GLY A 107 17.98 -32.84 1.93
N THR A 108 18.18 -31.74 1.22
CA THR A 108 17.49 -30.48 1.48
C THR A 108 16.01 -30.68 1.18
N ASN A 109 15.20 -30.62 2.24
CA ASN A 109 13.74 -30.56 2.12
C ASN A 109 13.41 -29.26 1.38
N VAL A 110 13.17 -29.34 0.08
CA VAL A 110 12.98 -28.13 -0.75
C VAL A 110 11.66 -27.49 -0.35
N GLY A 111 11.76 -26.35 0.34
CA GLY A 111 10.64 -25.73 1.04
C GLY A 111 9.48 -25.34 0.13
N LYS A 112 8.29 -25.21 0.74
CA LYS A 112 7.11 -24.70 0.06
C LYS A 112 7.36 -23.27 -0.42
N LEU A 113 6.90 -22.98 -1.64
CA LEU A 113 6.99 -21.66 -2.25
C LEU A 113 5.60 -21.01 -2.38
N TYR A 114 5.58 -19.68 -2.50
CA TYR A 114 4.38 -18.85 -2.53
C TYR A 114 4.46 -17.90 -3.72
N LEU A 115 3.43 -17.93 -4.58
CA LEU A 115 3.34 -17.10 -5.78
C LEU A 115 2.42 -15.90 -5.52
N GLY A 116 2.98 -14.69 -5.64
CA GLY A 116 2.24 -13.44 -5.77
C GLY A 116 2.26 -12.95 -7.22
N MET A 117 1.16 -12.38 -7.70
CA MET A 117 1.08 -11.73 -9.01
C MET A 117 0.44 -10.34 -8.90
N ASP A 118 1.03 -9.34 -9.55
CA ASP A 118 0.54 -7.95 -9.58
C ASP A 118 -0.08 -7.68 -10.95
N PHE A 119 -1.34 -7.23 -11.00
CA PHE A 119 -2.05 -6.85 -12.23
C PHE A 119 -2.36 -5.35 -12.27
N GLY A 120 -1.31 -4.53 -12.19
CA GLY A 120 -1.36 -3.08 -12.35
C GLY A 120 -1.81 -2.57 -13.73
N THR A 121 -1.50 -1.30 -14.01
CA THR A 121 -2.20 -0.50 -15.04
C THR A 121 -1.78 -0.77 -16.50
N SER A 122 -0.55 -1.22 -16.76
CA SER A 122 0.02 -1.36 -18.11
C SER A 122 0.56 -2.76 -18.44
N GLY A 123 0.69 -3.61 -17.43
CA GLY A 123 1.18 -4.97 -17.51
C GLY A 123 1.06 -5.65 -16.16
N ALA A 124 1.48 -6.90 -16.08
CA ALA A 124 1.45 -7.69 -14.86
C ALA A 124 2.82 -8.28 -14.52
N ARG A 125 3.01 -8.59 -13.25
CA ARG A 125 4.26 -9.14 -12.68
C ARG A 125 3.98 -10.41 -11.90
N PHE A 126 5.01 -11.20 -11.65
CA PHE A 126 4.97 -12.24 -10.64
C PHE A 126 6.24 -12.22 -9.78
N THR A 127 6.09 -12.68 -8.54
CA THR A 127 7.18 -12.98 -7.62
C THR A 127 6.86 -14.30 -6.92
N VAL A 128 7.82 -15.23 -6.93
CA VAL A 128 7.77 -16.46 -6.12
C VAL A 128 8.77 -16.32 -4.98
N ILE A 129 8.30 -16.49 -3.75
CA ILE A 129 9.10 -16.48 -2.52
C ILE A 129 9.03 -17.81 -1.78
N ASP A 130 9.93 -18.03 -0.83
CA ASP A 130 9.78 -19.04 0.23
C ASP A 130 9.15 -18.47 1.52
N GLU A 131 9.11 -19.27 2.57
CA GLU A 131 8.59 -18.91 3.91
C GLU A 131 9.36 -17.73 4.56
N GLN A 132 10.65 -17.57 4.25
CA GLN A 132 11.47 -16.49 4.77
C GLN A 132 11.22 -15.19 4.00
N GLY A 133 10.87 -15.31 2.72
CA GLY A 133 10.64 -14.20 1.79
C GLY A 133 11.75 -14.01 0.77
N GLU A 134 12.66 -14.98 0.61
CA GLU A 134 13.69 -14.91 -0.42
C GLU A 134 13.05 -15.13 -1.81
N ILE A 135 13.33 -14.22 -2.74
CA ILE A 135 12.80 -14.32 -4.11
C ILE A 135 13.49 -15.46 -4.85
N ARG A 136 12.72 -16.51 -5.17
CA ARG A 136 13.17 -17.68 -5.93
C ARG A 136 12.95 -17.54 -7.44
N ALA A 137 11.95 -16.75 -7.85
CA ALA A 137 11.75 -16.33 -9.24
C ALA A 137 10.94 -15.02 -9.29
N GLN A 138 11.15 -14.20 -10.33
CA GLN A 138 10.32 -13.03 -10.61
C GLN A 138 10.29 -12.74 -12.11
N GLY A 139 9.23 -12.08 -12.58
CA GLY A 139 9.07 -11.75 -13.99
C GLY A 139 7.99 -10.70 -14.25
N LYS A 140 7.92 -10.20 -15.49
CA LYS A 140 6.93 -9.20 -15.92
C LYS A 140 6.52 -9.40 -17.38
N ARG A 141 5.28 -9.05 -17.71
CA ARG A 141 4.70 -9.05 -19.06
C ARG A 141 3.88 -7.78 -19.25
N GLU A 142 4.07 -7.10 -20.38
CA GLU A 142 3.13 -6.06 -20.82
C GLU A 142 1.83 -6.69 -21.32
N TYR A 143 0.71 -5.99 -21.20
CA TYR A 143 -0.56 -6.50 -21.70
C TYR A 143 -0.58 -6.59 -23.24
N PRO A 144 -0.86 -7.76 -23.83
CA PRO A 144 -0.96 -7.90 -25.28
C PRO A 144 -2.16 -7.10 -25.82
N ARG A 145 -2.02 -6.51 -27.01
CA ARG A 145 -3.12 -5.78 -27.66
C ARG A 145 -4.13 -6.74 -28.29
N PHE A 146 -5.23 -7.01 -27.60
CA PHE A 146 -6.42 -7.61 -28.20
C PHE A 146 -7.42 -6.54 -28.63
N MET A 147 -7.64 -6.40 -29.93
CA MET A 147 -8.73 -5.58 -30.48
C MET A 147 -9.88 -6.50 -30.89
N ARG A 148 -11.09 -6.20 -30.41
CA ARG A 148 -12.35 -6.59 -31.07
C ARG A 148 -12.97 -5.30 -31.59
N GLU A 149 -13.21 -5.24 -32.90
CA GLU A 149 -14.07 -4.25 -33.56
C GLU A 149 -14.03 -2.85 -32.89
N GLU A 150 -12.89 -2.18 -33.07
CA GLU A 150 -12.58 -0.81 -32.60
C GLU A 150 -12.28 -0.59 -31.11
N SER A 151 -12.28 -1.63 -30.26
CA SER A 151 -12.00 -1.47 -28.82
C SER A 151 -11.11 -2.56 -28.20
N MET A 152 -10.40 -2.21 -27.11
CA MET A 152 -9.47 -3.14 -26.44
C MET A 152 -10.21 -4.08 -25.49
N ASP A 153 -10.11 -5.39 -25.74
CA ASP A 153 -10.59 -6.42 -24.81
C ASP A 153 -9.55 -6.63 -23.70
N TRP A 154 -9.64 -5.78 -22.69
CA TRP A 154 -8.76 -5.84 -21.52
C TRP A 154 -8.88 -7.16 -20.74
N ALA A 155 -10.08 -7.74 -20.63
CA ALA A 155 -10.26 -9.01 -19.93
C ALA A 155 -9.50 -10.15 -20.64
N SER A 156 -9.65 -10.29 -21.96
CA SER A 156 -8.85 -11.26 -22.74
C SER A 156 -7.35 -10.99 -22.65
N SER A 157 -6.95 -9.71 -22.60
CA SER A 157 -5.56 -9.29 -22.45
C SER A 157 -4.97 -9.72 -21.09
N TRP A 158 -5.69 -9.49 -19.99
CA TRP A 158 -5.27 -9.92 -18.65
C TRP A 158 -5.23 -11.45 -18.53
N LYS A 159 -6.22 -12.16 -19.07
CA LYS A 159 -6.25 -13.63 -19.09
C LYS A 159 -5.06 -14.22 -19.85
N ALA A 160 -4.74 -13.69 -21.04
CA ALA A 160 -3.57 -14.11 -21.80
C ALA A 160 -2.26 -13.84 -21.05
N THR A 161 -2.20 -12.74 -20.30
CA THR A 161 -1.04 -12.36 -19.48
C THR A 161 -0.89 -13.26 -18.26
N LEU A 162 -1.98 -13.61 -17.56
CA LEU A 162 -2.00 -14.59 -16.47
C LEU A 162 -1.37 -15.92 -16.90
N PHE A 163 -1.86 -16.52 -17.99
CA PHE A 163 -1.31 -17.78 -18.49
C PHE A 163 0.12 -17.64 -19.04
N SER A 164 0.53 -16.47 -19.53
CA SER A 164 1.91 -16.21 -19.95
C SER A 164 2.87 -16.13 -18.76
N LEU A 165 2.48 -15.44 -17.69
CA LEU A 165 3.27 -15.35 -16.46
C LEU A 165 3.37 -16.70 -15.74
N LEU A 166 2.29 -17.50 -15.73
CA LEU A 166 2.36 -18.89 -15.25
C LEU A 166 3.33 -19.75 -16.08
N GLU A 167 3.47 -19.47 -17.38
CA GLU A 167 4.44 -20.18 -18.22
C GLU A 167 5.90 -19.70 -18.02
N ASP A 168 6.10 -18.44 -17.63
CA ASP A 168 7.42 -17.87 -17.36
C ASP A 168 8.07 -18.37 -16.06
N ILE A 169 7.29 -18.90 -15.11
CA ILE A 169 7.83 -19.49 -13.87
C ILE A 169 8.52 -20.82 -14.21
N PRO A 170 9.80 -21.04 -13.84
CA PRO A 170 10.50 -22.29 -14.13
C PRO A 170 9.76 -23.51 -13.58
N ILE A 171 9.69 -24.61 -14.34
CA ILE A 171 8.94 -25.82 -13.96
C ILE A 171 9.34 -26.38 -12.58
N THR A 172 10.63 -26.32 -12.22
CA THR A 172 11.15 -26.73 -10.91
C THR A 172 10.66 -25.85 -9.76
N VAL A 173 10.42 -24.56 -10.03
CA VAL A 173 9.84 -23.61 -9.08
C VAL A 173 8.32 -23.85 -8.97
N ARG A 174 7.63 -24.03 -10.10
CA ARG A 174 6.18 -24.32 -10.13
C ARG A 174 5.81 -25.57 -9.34
N SER A 175 6.63 -26.63 -9.42
CA SER A 175 6.44 -27.88 -8.68
C SER A 175 6.59 -27.77 -7.15
N LEU A 176 6.91 -26.58 -6.61
CA LEU A 176 7.06 -26.30 -5.19
C LEU A 176 6.09 -25.21 -4.69
N VAL A 177 5.37 -24.54 -5.59
CA VAL A 177 4.40 -23.50 -5.22
C VAL A 177 3.20 -24.15 -4.54
N SER A 178 3.03 -23.88 -3.25
CA SER A 178 1.94 -24.40 -2.42
C SER A 178 0.75 -23.45 -2.31
N SER A 179 0.91 -22.17 -2.64
CA SER A 179 -0.16 -21.17 -2.58
C SER A 179 0.03 -20.08 -3.64
N ILE A 180 -1.08 -19.60 -4.20
CA ILE A 180 -1.14 -18.50 -5.16
C ILE A 180 -2.09 -17.43 -4.63
N SER A 181 -1.66 -16.17 -4.65
CA SER A 181 -2.52 -14.99 -4.53
C SER A 181 -2.13 -13.97 -5.59
N LEU A 182 -3.01 -13.00 -5.87
CA LEU A 182 -2.72 -11.90 -6.78
C LEU A 182 -3.49 -10.65 -6.39
N ASP A 183 -2.93 -9.49 -6.73
CA ASP A 183 -3.59 -8.20 -6.62
C ASP A 183 -4.01 -7.65 -8.01
N GLY A 184 -4.80 -6.59 -8.00
CA GLY A 184 -5.21 -5.89 -9.21
C GLY A 184 -5.59 -4.44 -8.95
N THR A 185 -5.86 -3.70 -10.02
CA THR A 185 -6.21 -2.28 -9.92
C THR A 185 -7.55 -2.05 -9.22
N SER A 186 -7.54 -1.22 -8.17
CA SER A 186 -8.72 -0.89 -7.36
C SER A 186 -9.93 -0.46 -8.19
N ALA A 187 -11.10 -1.03 -7.89
CA ALA A 187 -12.39 -0.73 -8.54
C ALA A 187 -12.45 -0.97 -10.06
N THR A 188 -11.50 -1.71 -10.65
CA THR A 188 -11.69 -2.29 -11.98
C THR A 188 -12.74 -3.40 -11.88
N THR A 189 -13.87 -3.21 -12.56
CA THR A 189 -15.10 -3.99 -12.35
C THR A 189 -15.47 -4.79 -13.61
N LEU A 190 -15.75 -6.09 -13.45
CA LEU A 190 -16.31 -6.96 -14.47
C LEU A 190 -17.70 -7.43 -14.02
N ILE A 191 -18.64 -7.52 -14.97
CA ILE A 191 -19.94 -8.14 -14.74
C ILE A 191 -20.02 -9.40 -15.60
N LEU A 192 -20.28 -10.55 -14.98
CA LEU A 192 -20.34 -11.86 -15.62
C LEU A 192 -21.74 -12.44 -15.55
N ASN A 193 -22.09 -13.31 -16.49
CA ASN A 193 -23.22 -14.23 -16.31
C ASN A 193 -22.84 -15.35 -15.32
N SER A 194 -23.72 -15.65 -14.36
CA SER A 194 -23.43 -16.62 -13.29
C SER A 194 -23.44 -18.09 -13.74
N GLU A 195 -24.13 -18.41 -14.85
CA GLU A 195 -24.24 -19.77 -15.38
C GLU A 195 -23.09 -20.10 -16.35
N SER A 196 -22.78 -19.19 -17.28
CA SER A 196 -21.76 -19.41 -18.33
C SER A 196 -20.36 -18.92 -17.94
N GLY A 197 -20.24 -17.99 -16.98
CA GLY A 197 -18.99 -17.29 -16.69
C GLY A 197 -18.56 -16.31 -17.80
N GLU A 198 -19.45 -16.00 -18.75
CA GLU A 198 -19.21 -15.03 -19.82
C GLU A 198 -19.18 -13.60 -19.26
N VAL A 199 -18.21 -12.81 -19.70
CA VAL A 199 -18.09 -11.38 -19.37
C VAL A 199 -19.08 -10.60 -20.23
N LEU A 200 -20.07 -9.94 -19.60
CA LEU A 200 -21.25 -9.37 -20.28
C LEU A 200 -21.03 -8.01 -20.94
N CYS A 201 -19.95 -7.30 -20.58
CA CYS A 201 -19.59 -6.00 -21.12
C CYS A 201 -18.08 -5.77 -20.96
N GLN A 202 -17.53 -4.73 -21.58
CA GLN A 202 -16.12 -4.38 -21.32
C GLN A 202 -15.91 -4.03 -19.83
N PRO A 203 -14.75 -4.38 -19.25
CA PRO A 203 -14.44 -4.03 -17.87
C PRO A 203 -14.48 -2.52 -17.65
N PHE A 204 -15.16 -2.08 -16.59
CA PHE A 204 -15.10 -0.69 -16.14
C PHE A 204 -13.79 -0.46 -15.39
N LEU A 205 -12.81 0.19 -16.02
CA LEU A 205 -11.45 0.35 -15.50
C LEU A 205 -11.39 1.25 -14.26
N TYR A 206 -10.36 1.07 -13.43
CA TYR A 206 -10.10 1.84 -12.20
C TYR A 206 -10.29 3.36 -12.34
N ASN A 207 -9.85 3.95 -13.46
CA ASN A 207 -9.93 5.38 -13.76
C ASN A 207 -11.20 5.83 -14.50
N GLN A 208 -12.02 4.90 -15.00
CA GLN A 208 -13.29 5.22 -15.64
C GLN A 208 -14.33 5.63 -14.60
N SER A 209 -15.17 6.60 -14.97
CA SER A 209 -16.18 7.21 -14.10
C SER A 209 -17.56 7.07 -14.75
N CYS A 210 -18.55 6.67 -13.94
CA CYS A 210 -19.98 6.60 -14.29
C CYS A 210 -20.73 7.74 -13.55
N PRO A 211 -20.67 8.99 -14.07
CA PRO A 211 -21.30 10.14 -13.42
C PRO A 211 -22.84 10.10 -13.48
N ASP A 212 -23.40 9.33 -14.41
CA ASP A 212 -24.83 9.03 -14.57
C ASP A 212 -25.41 8.34 -13.34
N ALA A 213 -24.66 7.42 -12.72
CA ALA A 213 -25.06 6.68 -11.53
C ALA A 213 -24.83 7.44 -10.22
N LEU A 214 -23.97 8.46 -10.22
CA LEU A 214 -23.55 9.16 -8.99
C LEU A 214 -24.71 9.81 -8.19
N PRO A 215 -25.76 10.39 -8.81
CA PRO A 215 -26.92 10.90 -8.07
C PRO A 215 -27.70 9.80 -7.34
N GLU A 216 -27.85 8.62 -7.95
CA GLU A 216 -28.53 7.46 -7.34
C GLU A 216 -27.68 6.89 -6.20
N VAL A 217 -26.37 6.73 -6.40
CA VAL A 217 -25.45 6.30 -5.33
C VAL A 217 -25.47 7.27 -4.15
N LYS A 218 -25.57 8.58 -4.40
CA LYS A 218 -25.69 9.61 -3.34
C LYS A 218 -27.06 9.65 -2.65
N SER A 219 -28.13 9.12 -3.23
CA SER A 219 -29.45 9.09 -2.59
C SER A 219 -29.62 7.90 -1.64
N ILE A 220 -28.81 6.85 -1.79
CA ILE A 220 -28.85 5.64 -0.94
C ILE A 220 -27.70 5.56 0.06
N ALA A 221 -26.49 6.01 -0.29
CA ALA A 221 -25.30 5.84 0.54
C ALA A 221 -25.21 6.95 1.62
N PRO A 222 -24.58 6.67 2.77
CA PRO A 222 -24.30 7.68 3.78
C PRO A 222 -23.57 8.90 3.21
N ALA A 223 -23.83 10.07 3.78
CA ALA A 223 -23.22 11.32 3.33
C ALA A 223 -21.69 11.21 3.31
N ASN A 224 -21.09 11.53 2.16
CA ASN A 224 -19.65 11.47 1.91
C ASN A 224 -19.01 10.07 1.98
N HIS A 225 -19.78 8.98 1.91
CA HIS A 225 -19.25 7.61 1.88
C HIS A 225 -18.26 7.39 0.72
N THR A 226 -17.30 6.47 0.88
CA THR A 226 -16.20 6.22 -0.09
C THR A 226 -16.66 5.80 -1.50
N VAL A 227 -17.92 5.36 -1.61
CA VAL A 227 -18.63 5.02 -2.86
C VAL A 227 -19.21 6.22 -3.62
N CYS A 228 -19.36 7.38 -2.97
CA CYS A 228 -19.93 8.60 -3.55
C CYS A 228 -18.96 9.34 -4.48
N SER A 229 -18.26 8.58 -5.33
CA SER A 229 -17.36 9.01 -6.40
C SER A 229 -17.72 8.24 -7.67
N GLY A 230 -17.76 8.90 -8.83
CA GLY A 230 -18.18 8.27 -10.08
C GLY A 230 -17.31 7.09 -10.54
N SER A 231 -16.05 6.99 -10.09
CA SER A 231 -15.16 5.87 -10.38
C SER A 231 -15.27 4.69 -9.40
N SER A 232 -16.16 4.75 -8.40
CA SER A 232 -16.39 3.65 -7.47
C SER A 232 -16.98 2.42 -8.16
N THR A 233 -16.71 1.23 -7.62
CA THR A 233 -17.31 -0.02 -8.09
C THR A 233 -18.84 0.06 -8.02
N LEU A 234 -19.40 0.75 -7.02
CA LEU A 234 -20.85 0.92 -6.88
C LEU A 234 -21.45 1.79 -8.00
N CYS A 235 -20.83 2.91 -8.38
CA CYS A 235 -21.31 3.70 -9.52
C CYS A 235 -21.26 2.89 -10.82
N LYS A 236 -20.23 2.06 -11.01
CA LYS A 236 -20.09 1.16 -12.17
C LYS A 236 -21.19 0.07 -12.19
N LEU A 237 -21.47 -0.56 -11.04
CA LEU A 237 -22.56 -1.53 -10.87
C LEU A 237 -23.93 -0.90 -11.18
N VAL A 238 -24.23 0.27 -10.61
CA VAL A 238 -25.50 0.98 -10.81
C VAL A 238 -25.67 1.44 -12.26
N SER A 239 -24.63 1.98 -12.87
CA SER A 239 -24.64 2.38 -14.29
C SER A 239 -24.94 1.19 -15.20
N TRP A 240 -24.24 0.06 -15.02
CA TRP A 240 -24.51 -1.18 -15.75
C TRP A 240 -25.93 -1.71 -15.52
N TRP A 241 -26.40 -1.71 -14.27
CA TRP A 241 -27.74 -2.17 -13.89
C TRP A 241 -28.85 -1.40 -14.59
N ASN A 242 -28.66 -0.08 -14.72
CA ASN A 242 -29.60 0.85 -15.33
C ASN A 242 -29.68 0.75 -16.86
N LEU A 243 -28.76 0.02 -17.51
CA LEU A 243 -28.89 -0.39 -18.92
C LEU A 243 -30.03 -1.40 -19.14
N LYS A 244 -30.58 -2.01 -18.07
CA LYS A 244 -31.74 -2.94 -18.11
C LYS A 244 -31.54 -4.12 -19.08
N LEU A 245 -30.32 -4.65 -19.15
CA LEU A 245 -29.97 -5.75 -20.04
C LEU A 245 -30.77 -7.02 -19.73
N PRO A 246 -31.10 -7.86 -20.74
CA PRO A 246 -31.73 -9.15 -20.53
C PRO A 246 -30.90 -10.04 -19.59
N LYS A 247 -31.58 -10.82 -18.72
CA LYS A 247 -30.95 -11.71 -17.72
C LYS A 247 -29.96 -11.04 -16.76
N ARG A 248 -30.03 -9.71 -16.53
CA ARG A 248 -29.17 -9.02 -15.55
C ARG A 248 -29.27 -9.58 -14.12
N GLU A 249 -30.41 -10.19 -13.77
CA GLU A 249 -30.66 -10.85 -12.48
C GLU A 249 -29.87 -12.19 -12.33
N SER A 250 -29.30 -12.68 -13.43
CA SER A 250 -28.43 -13.86 -13.49
C SER A 250 -26.96 -13.45 -13.69
N ALA A 251 -26.60 -12.27 -13.20
CA ALA A 251 -25.24 -11.74 -13.27
C ALA A 251 -24.54 -11.80 -11.91
N VAL A 252 -23.22 -11.64 -11.93
CA VAL A 252 -22.37 -11.48 -10.74
C VAL A 252 -21.31 -10.42 -11.02
N LEU A 253 -21.00 -9.61 -10.01
CA LEU A 253 -19.91 -8.65 -10.03
C LEU A 253 -18.62 -9.32 -9.53
N LEU A 254 -17.53 -9.09 -10.24
CA LEU A 254 -16.17 -9.43 -9.81
C LEU A 254 -15.25 -8.23 -10.05
N HIS A 255 -14.36 -7.96 -9.11
CA HIS A 255 -13.23 -7.07 -9.34
C HIS A 255 -12.16 -7.78 -10.21
N GLN A 256 -11.18 -7.03 -10.72
CA GLN A 256 -10.10 -7.59 -11.55
C GLN A 256 -9.38 -8.76 -10.86
N ALA A 257 -9.04 -8.61 -9.57
CA ALA A 257 -8.36 -9.63 -8.79
C ALA A 257 -9.25 -10.88 -8.65
N ASP A 258 -10.49 -10.71 -8.18
CA ASP A 258 -11.50 -11.77 -8.04
C ASP A 258 -11.66 -12.60 -9.33
N TRP A 259 -11.72 -11.93 -10.48
CA TRP A 259 -11.92 -12.59 -11.78
C TRP A 259 -10.71 -13.41 -12.20
N LEU A 260 -9.50 -12.87 -12.03
CA LEU A 260 -8.26 -13.59 -12.34
C LEU A 260 -8.07 -14.80 -11.42
N LEU A 261 -8.36 -14.65 -10.11
CA LEU A 261 -8.37 -15.75 -9.15
C LEU A 261 -9.42 -16.81 -9.54
N TRP A 262 -10.64 -16.39 -9.90
CA TRP A 262 -11.71 -17.29 -10.33
C TRP A 262 -11.31 -18.15 -11.55
N LEU A 263 -10.53 -17.62 -12.49
CA LEU A 263 -9.98 -18.43 -13.57
C LEU A 263 -9.10 -19.59 -13.05
N LEU A 264 -8.40 -19.39 -11.93
CA LEU A 264 -7.53 -20.38 -11.26
C LEU A 264 -8.29 -21.38 -10.38
N HIS A 265 -9.25 -20.96 -9.54
CA HIS A 265 -9.96 -21.84 -8.59
C HIS A 265 -11.38 -22.25 -8.99
N GLY A 266 -12.04 -21.55 -9.93
CA GLY A 266 -13.35 -21.90 -10.49
C GLY A 266 -14.58 -21.68 -9.60
N ARG A 267 -14.39 -21.33 -8.32
CA ARG A 267 -15.49 -20.97 -7.40
C ARG A 267 -15.93 -19.52 -7.65
N LEU A 268 -17.09 -19.30 -8.26
CA LEU A 268 -17.55 -17.96 -8.65
C LEU A 268 -17.99 -17.12 -7.43
N GLY A 269 -17.83 -15.80 -7.50
CA GLY A 269 -18.40 -14.86 -6.53
C GLY A 269 -17.67 -14.77 -5.19
N VAL A 270 -16.34 -14.70 -5.19
CA VAL A 270 -15.51 -14.49 -3.99
C VAL A 270 -14.56 -13.30 -4.21
N SER A 271 -14.51 -12.39 -3.25
CA SER A 271 -13.65 -11.20 -3.21
C SER A 271 -13.04 -11.00 -1.81
N ASP A 272 -12.28 -9.94 -1.62
CA ASP A 272 -11.61 -9.58 -0.36
C ASP A 272 -12.06 -8.22 0.20
N TYR A 273 -11.83 -8.01 1.51
CA TYR A 273 -12.18 -6.78 2.23
C TYR A 273 -11.69 -5.49 1.53
N ASN A 274 -10.58 -5.54 0.78
CA ASN A 274 -9.97 -4.36 0.19
C ASN A 274 -10.55 -4.01 -1.18
N ASN A 275 -10.72 -4.98 -2.07
CA ASN A 275 -11.41 -4.74 -3.35
C ASN A 275 -12.88 -4.33 -3.12
N ALA A 276 -13.59 -5.02 -2.21
CA ALA A 276 -15.00 -4.78 -1.94
C ALA A 276 -15.31 -3.42 -1.26
N LEU A 277 -14.32 -2.72 -0.68
CA LEU A 277 -14.54 -1.41 -0.03
C LEU A 277 -15.16 -0.39 -1.00
N LYS A 278 -14.80 -0.41 -2.29
CA LYS A 278 -15.31 0.52 -3.30
C LYS A 278 -16.66 0.14 -3.92
N VAL A 279 -17.21 -1.04 -3.61
CA VAL A 279 -18.64 -1.34 -3.87
C VAL A 279 -19.52 -1.02 -2.64
N GLY A 280 -18.91 -0.80 -1.47
CA GLY A 280 -19.58 -0.40 -0.25
C GLY A 280 -19.65 -1.47 0.83
N TYR A 281 -18.82 -2.53 0.74
CA TYR A 281 -18.59 -3.43 1.85
C TYR A 281 -17.99 -2.69 3.05
N ASP A 282 -18.46 -2.97 4.26
CA ASP A 282 -17.86 -2.45 5.49
C ASP A 282 -16.98 -3.54 6.13
N PRO A 283 -15.64 -3.39 6.10
CA PRO A 283 -14.73 -4.37 6.69
C PRO A 283 -14.62 -4.28 8.21
N GLU A 284 -15.27 -3.32 8.88
CA GLU A 284 -15.37 -3.27 10.34
C GLU A 284 -16.49 -4.18 10.85
N SER A 285 -17.67 -4.13 10.22
CA SER A 285 -18.79 -5.04 10.51
C SER A 285 -18.77 -6.33 9.68
N GLU A 286 -17.72 -6.54 8.88
CA GLU A 286 -17.52 -7.66 7.95
C GLU A 286 -18.73 -7.97 7.05
N SER A 287 -19.45 -6.93 6.61
CA SER A 287 -20.74 -7.08 5.93
C SER A 287 -21.02 -5.98 4.90
N TYR A 288 -21.88 -6.30 3.93
CA TYR A 288 -22.54 -5.26 3.15
C TYR A 288 -23.62 -4.57 4.01
N PRO A 289 -23.66 -3.23 4.04
CA PRO A 289 -24.60 -2.49 4.87
C PRO A 289 -26.02 -2.53 4.31
N SER A 290 -27.01 -2.31 5.18
CA SER A 290 -28.45 -2.42 4.85
C SER A 290 -28.92 -1.47 3.74
N TRP A 291 -28.30 -0.28 3.62
CA TRP A 291 -28.61 0.67 2.54
C TRP A 291 -28.23 0.14 1.15
N LEU A 292 -27.24 -0.75 1.07
CA LEU A 292 -26.82 -1.43 -0.15
C LEU A 292 -27.62 -2.71 -0.36
N LEU A 293 -27.80 -3.53 0.68
CA LEU A 293 -28.53 -4.80 0.60
C LEU A 293 -30.02 -4.63 0.23
N SER A 294 -30.63 -3.48 0.55
CA SER A 294 -32.01 -3.16 0.15
C SER A 294 -32.18 -2.83 -1.34
N GLN A 295 -31.09 -2.67 -2.09
CA GLN A 295 -31.13 -2.35 -3.52
C GLN A 295 -31.26 -3.61 -4.38
N PRO A 296 -31.94 -3.56 -5.54
CA PRO A 296 -32.20 -4.76 -6.33
C PRO A 296 -30.93 -5.38 -6.91
N TYR A 297 -29.89 -4.59 -7.20
CA TYR A 297 -28.59 -5.09 -7.69
C TYR A 297 -27.70 -5.71 -6.59
N SER A 298 -28.12 -5.75 -5.32
CA SER A 298 -27.28 -6.28 -4.23
C SER A 298 -26.98 -7.77 -4.36
N HIS A 299 -27.80 -8.54 -5.07
CA HIS A 299 -27.57 -9.97 -5.31
C HIS A 299 -26.44 -10.27 -6.31
N LEU A 300 -25.91 -9.26 -7.02
CA LEU A 300 -24.71 -9.39 -7.85
C LEU A 300 -23.42 -9.39 -7.02
N LEU A 301 -23.48 -8.95 -5.75
CA LEU A 301 -22.28 -8.73 -4.94
C LEU A 301 -21.58 -10.05 -4.58
N PRO A 302 -20.24 -10.13 -4.68
CA PRO A 302 -19.50 -11.33 -4.32
C PRO A 302 -19.53 -11.56 -2.80
N MET A 303 -19.36 -12.81 -2.36
CA MET A 303 -18.99 -13.08 -0.97
C MET A 303 -17.61 -12.50 -0.68
N VAL A 304 -17.38 -12.01 0.53
CA VAL A 304 -16.13 -11.33 0.90
C VAL A 304 -15.42 -12.09 2.02
N GLN A 305 -14.10 -12.22 1.91
CA GLN A 305 -13.23 -12.79 2.94
C GLN A 305 -12.08 -11.82 3.28
N ALA A 306 -11.24 -12.15 4.25
CA ALA A 306 -10.00 -11.40 4.45
C ALA A 306 -9.04 -11.61 3.27
N PRO A 307 -8.14 -10.66 2.95
CA PRO A 307 -7.02 -10.88 2.02
C PRO A 307 -6.16 -12.08 2.44
N GLY A 308 -5.62 -12.83 1.48
CA GLY A 308 -4.71 -13.95 1.74
C GLY A 308 -5.33 -15.24 2.31
N THR A 309 -6.66 -15.33 2.43
CA THR A 309 -7.35 -16.55 2.90
C THR A 309 -7.63 -17.54 1.78
N SER A 310 -7.49 -18.83 2.06
CA SER A 310 -7.72 -19.91 1.07
C SER A 310 -9.17 -19.93 0.53
N ILE A 311 -9.32 -19.77 -0.77
CA ILE A 311 -10.60 -19.94 -1.49
C ILE A 311 -10.80 -21.41 -1.86
N GLY A 312 -9.73 -22.11 -2.24
CA GLY A 312 -9.75 -23.53 -2.59
C GLY A 312 -8.55 -23.94 -3.44
N ASN A 313 -8.52 -25.20 -3.86
CA ASN A 313 -7.41 -25.75 -4.63
C ASN A 313 -7.36 -25.18 -6.06
N LEU A 314 -6.16 -25.07 -6.61
CA LEU A 314 -5.92 -24.74 -8.02
C LEU A 314 -6.59 -25.78 -8.92
N LYS A 315 -7.31 -25.34 -9.96
CA LYS A 315 -8.03 -26.22 -10.90
C LYS A 315 -7.10 -27.25 -11.53
N GLU A 316 -7.52 -28.51 -11.50
CA GLU A 316 -6.76 -29.67 -12.00
C GLU A 316 -6.18 -29.46 -13.41
N ILE A 317 -6.95 -28.87 -14.34
CA ILE A 317 -6.48 -28.57 -15.70
C ILE A 317 -5.27 -27.64 -15.72
N ILE A 318 -5.20 -26.66 -14.82
CA ILE A 318 -4.08 -25.71 -14.69
C ILE A 318 -2.91 -26.42 -13.99
N ARG A 319 -3.18 -27.18 -12.92
CA ARG A 319 -2.13 -27.97 -12.23
C ARG A 319 -1.41 -28.90 -13.21
N ARG A 320 -2.16 -29.66 -14.01
CA ARG A 320 -1.61 -30.60 -15.01
C ARG A 320 -0.91 -29.90 -16.18
N GLN A 321 -1.42 -28.76 -16.62
CA GLN A 321 -0.81 -28.00 -17.73
C GLN A 321 0.54 -27.39 -17.35
N PHE A 322 0.65 -26.82 -16.15
CA PHE A 322 1.84 -26.06 -15.73
C PHE A 322 2.73 -26.80 -14.73
N GLY A 323 2.29 -27.92 -14.15
CA GLY A 323 3.09 -28.73 -13.22
C GLY A 323 3.10 -28.21 -11.77
N PHE A 324 1.96 -27.69 -11.30
CA PHE A 324 1.79 -27.31 -9.89
C PHE A 324 1.41 -28.54 -9.01
N PRO A 325 1.79 -28.56 -7.72
CA PRO A 325 1.37 -29.57 -6.75
C PRO A 325 -0.15 -29.74 -6.65
N ASP A 326 -0.61 -30.96 -6.36
CA ASP A 326 -2.03 -31.25 -6.17
C ASP A 326 -2.66 -30.53 -4.95
N ASP A 327 -1.85 -30.21 -3.94
CA ASP A 327 -2.24 -29.44 -2.74
C ASP A 327 -2.05 -27.92 -2.91
N CYS A 328 -1.69 -27.42 -4.10
CA CYS A 328 -1.59 -25.98 -4.36
C CYS A 328 -2.94 -25.29 -4.19
N ILE A 329 -3.02 -24.36 -3.23
CA ILE A 329 -4.21 -23.54 -2.99
C ILE A 329 -4.17 -22.22 -3.74
N VAL A 330 -5.34 -21.60 -3.90
CA VAL A 330 -5.51 -20.24 -4.38
C VAL A 330 -6.22 -19.45 -3.28
N CYS A 331 -5.63 -18.31 -2.91
CA CYS A 331 -6.12 -17.44 -1.85
C CYS A 331 -6.74 -16.17 -2.42
N THR A 332 -7.53 -15.46 -1.60
CA THR A 332 -7.99 -14.10 -1.88
C THR A 332 -6.84 -13.14 -2.11
N GLY A 333 -7.12 -12.14 -2.93
CA GLY A 333 -6.19 -11.10 -3.33
C GLY A 333 -6.25 -9.87 -2.44
N THR A 334 -5.80 -8.75 -3.02
CA THR A 334 -6.01 -7.39 -2.52
C THR A 334 -5.95 -6.41 -3.71
N THR A 335 -5.77 -5.12 -3.45
CA THR A 335 -5.48 -4.10 -4.48
C THR A 335 -3.97 -3.87 -4.62
N ASP A 336 -3.52 -3.54 -5.82
CA ASP A 336 -2.14 -3.17 -6.17
C ASP A 336 -1.50 -2.19 -5.16
N SER A 337 -2.25 -1.17 -4.76
CA SER A 337 -1.84 -0.15 -3.80
C SER A 337 -1.59 -0.70 -2.38
N ILE A 338 -2.20 -1.83 -2.00
CA ILE A 338 -2.04 -2.47 -0.69
C ILE A 338 -1.00 -3.59 -0.75
N ALA A 339 -0.94 -4.34 -1.85
CA ALA A 339 0.17 -5.27 -2.11
C ALA A 339 1.53 -4.55 -2.07
N ALA A 340 1.63 -3.34 -2.64
CA ALA A 340 2.81 -2.50 -2.55
C ALA A 340 3.16 -2.05 -1.11
N PHE A 341 2.17 -1.93 -0.21
CA PHE A 341 2.43 -1.68 1.22
C PHE A 341 2.92 -2.95 1.93
N LEU A 342 2.23 -4.09 1.70
CA LEU A 342 2.59 -5.39 2.27
C LEU A 342 4.02 -5.82 1.89
N ALA A 343 4.48 -5.47 0.69
CA ALA A 343 5.85 -5.70 0.23
C ALA A 343 6.93 -5.03 1.13
N ALA A 344 6.60 -3.97 1.87
CA ALA A 344 7.50 -3.35 2.84
C ALA A 344 7.63 -4.14 4.17
N ARG A 345 6.83 -5.19 4.37
CA ARG A 345 6.80 -6.06 5.57
C ARG A 345 6.60 -5.28 6.88
N ALA A 346 5.86 -4.18 6.81
CA ALA A 346 5.56 -3.30 7.94
C ALA A 346 4.22 -3.66 8.59
N THR A 347 4.26 -4.44 9.68
CA THR A 347 3.07 -5.00 10.36
C THR A 347 2.67 -4.28 11.66
N GLU A 348 3.54 -3.42 12.18
CA GLU A 348 3.31 -2.74 13.46
C GLU A 348 2.59 -1.40 13.28
N PRO A 349 1.64 -1.03 14.17
CA PRO A 349 1.05 0.30 14.19
C PRO A 349 2.11 1.42 14.30
N GLY A 350 1.84 2.58 13.73
CA GLY A 350 2.78 3.70 13.64
C GLY A 350 3.84 3.56 12.53
N LYS A 351 3.95 2.39 11.89
CA LYS A 351 4.72 2.21 10.65
C LYS A 351 3.98 2.81 9.47
N ALA A 352 4.70 3.51 8.62
CA ALA A 352 4.17 4.13 7.41
C ALA A 352 5.04 3.79 6.21
N VAL A 353 4.42 3.77 5.03
CA VAL A 353 5.11 3.71 3.73
C VAL A 353 4.68 4.93 2.94
N THR A 354 5.68 5.71 2.50
CA THR A 354 5.52 6.82 1.56
C THR A 354 5.90 6.33 0.17
N SER A 355 4.96 6.39 -0.77
CA SER A 355 5.22 6.19 -2.19
C SER A 355 5.54 7.54 -2.83
N LEU A 356 6.82 7.75 -3.16
CA LEU A 356 7.32 8.89 -3.93
C LEU A 356 7.15 8.64 -5.44
N GLY A 357 5.91 8.36 -5.86
CA GLY A 357 5.55 8.11 -7.26
C GLY A 357 5.28 9.40 -8.04
N SER A 358 4.54 9.29 -9.14
CA SER A 358 4.01 10.46 -9.87
C SER A 358 3.25 11.42 -8.95
N THR A 359 2.52 10.87 -7.99
CA THR A 359 1.92 11.56 -6.84
C THR A 359 2.52 11.02 -5.53
N LEU A 360 2.49 11.86 -4.50
CA LEU A 360 2.87 11.53 -3.12
C LEU A 360 1.71 10.82 -2.43
N ALA A 361 1.88 9.54 -2.08
CA ALA A 361 0.88 8.79 -1.32
C ALA A 361 1.48 8.23 -0.02
N ILE A 362 0.80 8.44 1.11
CA ILE A 362 1.18 7.86 2.40
C ILE A 362 0.12 6.87 2.86
N LYS A 363 0.60 5.74 3.39
CA LYS A 363 -0.18 4.74 4.09
C LYS A 363 0.41 4.55 5.48
N LEU A 364 -0.37 4.80 6.52
CA LEU A 364 -0.04 4.57 7.92
C LEU A 364 -0.80 3.35 8.43
N LEU A 365 -0.13 2.41 9.08
CA LEU A 365 -0.81 1.32 9.78
C LEU A 365 -1.20 1.78 11.18
N SER A 366 -2.47 1.60 11.54
CA SER A 366 -3.11 2.11 12.75
C SER A 366 -3.94 1.04 13.44
N THR A 367 -4.16 1.17 14.75
CA THR A 367 -5.18 0.39 15.47
C THR A 367 -6.58 1.00 15.36
N LYS A 368 -6.72 2.21 14.81
CA LYS A 368 -7.98 2.96 14.73
C LYS A 368 -8.39 3.17 13.27
N ARG A 369 -9.67 2.95 12.97
CA ARG A 369 -10.25 3.31 11.67
C ARG A 369 -10.31 4.83 11.53
N VAL A 370 -9.84 5.34 10.40
CA VAL A 370 -9.87 6.77 10.06
C VAL A 370 -10.38 6.95 8.63
N ASP A 371 -11.59 7.51 8.52
CA ASP A 371 -12.19 7.92 7.25
C ASP A 371 -12.57 9.41 7.36
N ASP A 372 -11.99 10.26 6.52
CA ASP A 372 -12.38 11.68 6.42
C ASP A 372 -12.46 12.11 4.96
N ALA A 373 -13.70 12.16 4.46
CA ALA A 373 -13.99 12.53 3.10
C ALA A 373 -13.64 13.97 2.73
N ARG A 374 -13.51 14.90 3.70
CA ARG A 374 -13.09 16.30 3.45
C ARG A 374 -11.68 16.33 2.86
N TYR A 375 -10.81 15.54 3.44
CA TYR A 375 -9.43 15.34 3.01
C TYR A 375 -9.25 14.14 2.09
N GLY A 376 -10.31 13.36 1.89
CA GLY A 376 -10.24 12.15 1.09
C GLY A 376 -9.41 11.03 1.69
N VAL A 377 -9.22 11.05 3.01
CA VAL A 377 -8.58 9.98 3.80
C VAL A 377 -9.55 8.83 3.93
N TYR A 378 -9.08 7.60 3.77
CA TYR A 378 -9.88 6.39 3.95
C TYR A 378 -9.04 5.25 4.50
N SER A 379 -9.69 4.33 5.20
CA SER A 379 -9.05 3.16 5.81
C SER A 379 -9.40 1.85 5.08
N HIS A 380 -8.38 1.05 4.82
CA HIS A 380 -8.55 -0.37 4.47
C HIS A 380 -8.24 -1.24 5.69
N ARG A 381 -8.99 -2.31 5.92
CA ARG A 381 -8.61 -3.31 6.94
C ARG A 381 -7.44 -4.15 6.43
N LEU A 382 -6.44 -4.35 7.29
CA LEU A 382 -5.26 -5.18 7.06
C LEU A 382 -5.06 -5.97 8.36
N ASP A 383 -5.28 -7.29 8.29
CA ASP A 383 -5.41 -8.17 9.46
C ASP A 383 -6.44 -7.65 10.50
N ASP A 384 -5.98 -7.41 11.73
CA ASP A 384 -6.71 -6.82 12.86
C ASP A 384 -6.57 -5.28 12.94
N LYS A 385 -5.96 -4.65 11.93
CA LYS A 385 -5.53 -3.24 11.91
C LYS A 385 -6.12 -2.47 10.72
N TRP A 386 -5.85 -1.18 10.69
CA TRP A 386 -6.33 -0.23 9.69
C TRP A 386 -5.18 0.44 8.95
N LEU A 387 -5.16 0.29 7.63
CA LEU A 387 -4.25 0.99 6.75
C LEU A 387 -4.87 2.30 6.29
N VAL A 388 -4.54 3.39 7.00
CA VAL A 388 -5.03 4.75 6.78
C VAL A 388 -4.26 5.38 5.62
N GLY A 389 -4.96 5.68 4.53
CA GLY A 389 -4.37 6.19 3.28
C GLY A 389 -4.77 7.62 2.95
N GLY A 390 -3.82 8.40 2.43
CA GLY A 390 -4.07 9.70 1.81
C GLY A 390 -3.01 10.04 0.76
N ALA A 391 -3.37 10.82 -0.26
CA ALA A 391 -2.48 11.16 -1.37
C ALA A 391 -2.60 12.63 -1.78
N SER A 392 -1.45 13.28 -1.94
CA SER A 392 -1.28 14.64 -2.46
C SER A 392 -1.01 14.63 -3.96
N ASN A 393 -1.44 15.69 -4.64
CA ASN A 393 -1.15 15.93 -6.05
C ASN A 393 0.32 16.37 -6.31
N THR A 394 1.12 16.62 -5.26
CA THR A 394 2.58 16.82 -5.39
C THR A 394 3.30 15.51 -5.69
N GLY A 395 4.57 15.56 -6.14
CA GLY A 395 5.42 14.37 -6.30
C GLY A 395 6.22 14.34 -7.61
N GLY A 396 6.47 13.13 -8.12
CA GLY A 396 7.31 12.88 -9.29
C GLY A 396 6.81 13.50 -10.60
N ALA A 397 5.51 13.77 -10.74
CA ALA A 397 4.98 14.33 -11.98
C ALA A 397 5.39 15.81 -12.19
N ILE A 398 5.39 16.62 -11.13
CA ILE A 398 5.90 18.00 -11.18
C ILE A 398 7.43 18.04 -11.27
N LEU A 399 8.14 17.11 -10.61
CA LEU A 399 9.59 16.95 -10.80
C LEU A 399 9.93 16.64 -12.27
N ARG A 400 9.20 15.70 -12.90
CA ARG A 400 9.37 15.32 -14.31
C ARG A 400 9.09 16.45 -15.30
N GLN A 401 8.18 17.36 -14.96
CA GLN A 401 7.88 18.54 -15.77
C GLN A 401 9.02 19.56 -15.76
N LEU A 402 9.87 19.55 -14.73
CA LEU A 402 10.99 20.49 -14.56
C LEU A 402 12.35 19.88 -14.94
N PHE A 403 12.53 18.58 -14.73
CA PHE A 403 13.81 17.87 -14.85
C PHE A 403 13.63 16.45 -15.43
N SER A 404 14.61 15.98 -16.21
CA SER A 404 14.76 14.55 -16.53
C SER A 404 15.32 13.76 -15.34
N ASP A 405 15.26 12.42 -15.38
CA ASP A 405 15.83 11.59 -14.30
C ASP A 405 17.33 11.79 -14.15
N GLU A 406 18.04 11.94 -15.27
CA GLU A 406 19.49 12.19 -15.29
C GLU A 406 19.82 13.57 -14.70
N GLN A 407 18.94 14.57 -14.88
CA GLN A 407 19.07 15.87 -14.22
C GLN A 407 18.79 15.77 -12.72
N LEU A 408 17.72 15.08 -12.32
CA LEU A 408 17.38 14.85 -10.91
C LEU A 408 18.53 14.13 -10.18
N GLU A 409 19.05 13.05 -10.75
CA GLU A 409 20.16 12.29 -10.17
C GLU A 409 21.43 13.14 -10.06
N ARG A 410 21.80 13.87 -11.12
CA ARG A 410 23.00 14.71 -11.11
C ARG A 410 22.89 15.83 -10.08
N LEU A 411 21.82 16.62 -10.14
CA LEU A 411 21.63 17.78 -9.25
C LEU A 411 21.49 17.35 -7.79
N SER A 412 20.84 16.21 -7.51
CA SER A 412 20.69 15.71 -6.14
C SER A 412 22.03 15.32 -5.47
N ARG A 413 23.08 15.01 -6.24
CA ARG A 413 24.43 14.75 -5.70
C ARG A 413 25.15 16.04 -5.27
N GLU A 414 24.67 17.20 -5.70
CA GLU A 414 25.22 18.52 -5.36
C GLU A 414 24.47 19.17 -4.18
N ILE A 415 23.36 18.57 -3.71
CA ILE A 415 22.60 19.00 -2.55
C ILE A 415 23.29 18.52 -1.26
N ASP A 416 23.52 19.43 -0.31
CA ASP A 416 23.79 19.08 1.09
C ASP A 416 22.46 18.96 1.86
N PRO A 417 22.01 17.74 2.21
CA PRO A 417 20.74 17.53 2.91
C PRO A 417 20.78 17.92 4.40
N THR A 418 21.92 18.40 4.92
CA THR A 418 22.04 18.89 6.30
C THR A 418 21.76 20.39 6.43
N VAL A 419 21.72 21.12 5.31
CA VAL A 419 21.40 22.55 5.24
C VAL A 419 19.94 22.71 4.80
N ALA A 420 19.13 23.46 5.54
CA ALA A 420 17.74 23.71 5.13
C ALA A 420 17.65 24.73 3.98
N SER A 421 16.79 24.44 3.00
CA SER A 421 16.42 25.36 1.93
C SER A 421 15.41 26.40 2.43
N SER A 422 15.71 27.68 2.19
CA SER A 422 14.85 28.82 2.54
C SER A 422 13.60 28.95 1.65
N LEU A 423 13.45 28.09 0.64
CA LEU A 423 12.37 28.11 -0.33
C LEU A 423 11.13 27.41 0.22
N ASP A 424 10.01 28.14 0.33
CA ASP A 424 8.70 27.59 0.70
C ASP A 424 7.84 27.37 -0.55
N TYR A 425 7.85 26.15 -1.08
CA TYR A 425 7.08 25.77 -2.25
C TYR A 425 5.85 24.92 -1.90
N TYR A 426 4.92 24.87 -2.84
CA TYR A 426 3.84 23.89 -2.90
C TYR A 426 3.84 23.31 -4.33
N PRO A 427 4.70 22.31 -4.61
CA PRO A 427 4.96 21.87 -5.99
C PRO A 427 3.74 21.12 -6.58
N LEU A 428 3.09 21.73 -7.56
CA LEU A 428 1.94 21.15 -8.28
C LEU A 428 2.06 21.44 -9.78
N GLN A 429 1.47 20.60 -10.63
CA GLN A 429 1.39 20.84 -12.07
C GLN A 429 0.27 21.81 -12.46
N SER A 430 -0.81 21.81 -11.68
CA SER A 430 -2.02 22.62 -11.86
C SER A 430 -2.63 22.95 -10.50
N SER A 431 -3.54 23.91 -10.44
CA SER A 431 -4.25 24.20 -9.19
C SER A 431 -5.07 23.02 -8.71
N GLY A 432 -5.16 22.88 -7.39
CA GLY A 432 -6.04 21.95 -6.69
C GLY A 432 -5.32 20.87 -5.91
N GLU A 433 -5.71 20.73 -4.64
CA GLU A 433 -5.22 19.72 -3.72
C GLU A 433 -6.38 19.09 -2.94
N ARG A 434 -6.23 17.80 -2.63
CA ARG A 434 -7.20 17.05 -1.80
C ARG A 434 -6.68 16.78 -0.39
N PHE A 435 -5.37 16.53 -0.29
CA PHE A 435 -4.68 16.14 0.93
C PHE A 435 -3.21 16.56 0.84
N PRO A 436 -2.57 17.05 1.91
CA PRO A 436 -3.12 17.31 3.24
C PRO A 436 -4.01 18.55 3.31
N VAL A 437 -4.05 19.39 2.27
CA VAL A 437 -4.91 20.58 2.19
C VAL A 437 -6.11 20.27 1.30
N ALA A 438 -7.32 20.42 1.81
CA ALA A 438 -8.54 20.25 1.03
C ALA A 438 -8.94 21.58 0.39
N ASP A 439 -8.28 21.94 -0.71
CA ASP A 439 -8.55 23.17 -1.46
C ASP A 439 -8.45 22.89 -2.98
N PRO A 440 -9.59 22.80 -3.71
CA PRO A 440 -9.60 22.53 -5.14
C PRO A 440 -9.02 23.68 -5.99
N ASN A 441 -8.73 24.84 -5.40
CA ASN A 441 -8.15 25.99 -6.08
C ASN A 441 -6.69 26.26 -5.65
N LEU A 442 -6.08 25.43 -4.79
CA LEU A 442 -4.73 25.65 -4.27
C LEU A 442 -3.72 25.80 -5.41
N ALA A 443 -3.18 27.00 -5.58
CA ALA A 443 -2.29 27.30 -6.68
C ALA A 443 -0.89 26.66 -6.49
N PRO A 444 -0.23 26.20 -7.57
CA PRO A 444 1.17 25.82 -7.52
C PRO A 444 2.04 26.98 -7.02
N ARG A 445 2.90 26.72 -6.02
CA ARG A 445 3.86 27.71 -5.51
C ARG A 445 5.27 27.21 -5.79
N LEU A 446 5.92 27.78 -6.82
CA LEU A 446 7.28 27.44 -7.27
C LEU A 446 8.14 28.70 -7.49
N LEU A 447 7.80 29.79 -6.79
CA LEU A 447 8.49 31.08 -6.84
C LEU A 447 8.91 31.53 -5.44
N PRO A 448 10.03 32.26 -5.29
CA PRO A 448 10.99 32.63 -6.35
C PRO A 448 11.79 31.42 -6.82
N ARG A 449 12.09 31.30 -8.12
CA ARG A 449 13.05 30.32 -8.65
C ARG A 449 14.45 30.94 -8.61
N PRO A 450 15.42 30.36 -7.89
CA PRO A 450 16.81 30.84 -7.90
C PRO A 450 17.50 30.54 -9.24
N GLU A 451 18.65 31.16 -9.49
CA GLU A 451 19.48 30.89 -10.69
C GLU A 451 20.13 29.49 -10.62
N SER A 452 20.37 28.96 -9.42
CA SER A 452 20.90 27.62 -9.20
C SER A 452 19.79 26.58 -9.27
N ASP A 453 19.84 25.71 -10.29
CA ASP A 453 18.93 24.55 -10.38
C ASP A 453 19.12 23.55 -9.23
N VAL A 454 20.29 23.53 -8.56
CA VAL A 454 20.53 22.71 -7.35
C VAL A 454 19.73 23.26 -6.17
N GLU A 455 19.76 24.58 -5.94
CA GLU A 455 18.96 25.24 -4.90
C GLU A 455 17.46 25.10 -5.20
N TYR A 456 17.06 25.25 -6.46
CA TYR A 456 15.67 25.10 -6.89
C TYR A 456 15.16 23.67 -6.64
N LEU A 457 15.92 22.65 -7.04
CA LEU A 457 15.58 21.26 -6.77
C LEU A 457 15.53 20.98 -5.26
N HIS A 458 16.49 21.49 -4.48
CA HIS A 458 16.49 21.35 -3.02
C HIS A 458 15.21 21.93 -2.39
N GLY A 459 14.82 23.15 -2.79
CA GLY A 459 13.57 23.77 -2.36
C GLY A 459 12.32 22.95 -2.69
N ILE A 460 12.29 22.30 -3.86
CA ILE A 460 11.19 21.42 -4.26
C ILE A 460 11.17 20.14 -3.40
N LEU A 461 12.30 19.45 -3.26
CA LEU A 461 12.40 18.20 -2.51
C LEU A 461 12.08 18.41 -1.02
N GLU A 462 12.62 19.45 -0.40
CA GLU A 462 12.31 19.76 1.00
C GLU A 462 10.84 20.17 1.18
N SER A 463 10.27 20.92 0.22
CA SER A 463 8.85 21.27 0.27
C SER A 463 7.92 20.05 0.11
N ILE A 464 8.29 19.07 -0.71
CA ILE A 464 7.60 17.76 -0.77
C ILE A 464 7.70 17.05 0.58
N ALA A 465 8.87 17.03 1.21
CA ALA A 465 9.05 16.44 2.55
C ALA A 465 8.25 17.18 3.65
N ARG A 466 8.05 18.50 3.53
CA ARG A 466 7.14 19.25 4.42
C ARG A 466 5.68 18.83 4.21
N ILE A 467 5.24 18.65 2.96
CA ILE A 467 3.88 18.14 2.64
C ILE A 467 3.70 16.71 3.17
N GLU A 468 4.73 15.86 3.05
CA GLU A 468 4.79 14.51 3.61
C GLU A 468 4.63 14.53 5.15
N SER A 469 5.37 15.41 5.83
CA SER A 469 5.30 15.59 7.28
C SER A 469 3.93 16.08 7.75
N ILE A 470 3.32 17.06 7.08
CA ILE A 470 1.97 17.54 7.38
C ILE A 470 0.94 16.42 7.20
N THR A 471 1.07 15.65 6.12
CA THR A 471 0.27 14.45 5.85
C THR A 471 0.37 13.45 7.00
N ARG A 472 1.60 13.10 7.42
CA ARG A 472 1.83 12.16 8.52
C ARG A 472 1.22 12.68 9.83
N ASN A 473 1.51 13.93 10.19
CA ASN A 473 1.02 14.54 11.43
C ASN A 473 -0.52 14.62 11.47
N LYS A 474 -1.20 14.73 10.33
CA LYS A 474 -2.67 14.61 10.27
C LYS A 474 -3.13 13.17 10.55
N ASN A 475 -2.48 12.16 9.98
CA ASN A 475 -2.80 10.75 10.26
C ASN A 475 -2.53 10.39 11.74
N ASP A 476 -1.35 10.71 12.26
CA ASP A 476 -0.98 10.53 13.69
C ASP A 476 -1.91 11.35 14.62
N GLY A 477 -2.41 12.51 14.15
CA GLY A 477 -3.41 13.34 14.84
C GLY A 477 -4.77 12.67 14.99
N TYR A 478 -5.20 11.85 14.01
CA TYR A 478 -6.45 11.08 14.12
C TYR A 478 -6.33 9.91 15.11
N GLU A 479 -5.13 9.33 15.30
CA GLU A 479 -4.88 8.34 16.35
C GLU A 479 -4.98 8.97 17.75
N THR A 480 -4.34 10.12 17.94
CA THR A 480 -4.18 10.78 19.25
C THR A 480 -5.41 11.53 19.74
N GLN A 481 -6.39 11.84 18.87
CA GLN A 481 -7.70 12.34 19.29
C GLN A 481 -8.55 11.23 19.94
N GLN A 482 -8.36 11.08 21.26
CA GLN A 482 -9.34 10.51 22.17
C GLN A 482 -10.44 11.55 22.44
N PHE A 483 -11.70 11.10 22.41
CA PHE A 483 -12.88 11.77 22.95
C PHE A 483 -13.62 10.77 23.83
#